data_AF-X0VJT4-F1
#
_entry.id   AF-X0VJT4-F1
#
_cell.length_a   1.000
_cell.length_b   1.000
_cell.length_c   1.000
_cell.angle_alpha   90.00
_cell.angle_beta   90.00
_cell.angle_gamma   90.00
#
_symmetry.space_group_name_H-M   'P 1'
#
loop_
_entity.id
_entity.type
_entity.pdbx_description
1 polymer ?
#
loop_
_entity_poly.entity_id
_entity_poly.type
_entity_poly.pdbx_seq_one_letter_code
_entity_poly.pdbx_strand_id
1 'polypeptide(L)'
;MVPEDSWITYLRIQREKFLAHRRQSLGTDYFYDTTSWDIVLEKEWFQHQETLTPIEDPSNRPINIEDLLEPIATPEIIEKLQVGEDILDLYYFEDFQMLANQGIFRESHFLIDKGRKWEKKAIELVTQYGYQHIGYYQEYLEFMAVRQ
;
A
#
# COMPACT_ATOMS: atom_id res chain seq x y z
N MET A 1 2.60 -35.90 13.40
CA MET A 1 3.07 -35.33 12.12
C MET A 1 1.86 -35.06 11.27
N VAL A 2 1.54 -33.78 11.06
CA VAL A 2 0.53 -33.36 10.08
C VAL A 2 1.12 -33.67 8.69
N PRO A 3 0.42 -34.38 7.80
CA PRO A 3 0.94 -34.65 6.46
C PRO A 3 1.27 -33.32 5.76
N GLU A 4 2.47 -33.17 5.20
CA GLU A 4 2.90 -31.96 4.47
C GLU A 4 1.86 -31.55 3.40
N ASP A 5 1.25 -32.54 2.74
CA ASP A 5 0.15 -32.36 1.78
C ASP A 5 -1.05 -31.58 2.36
N SER A 6 -1.35 -31.77 3.65
CA SER A 6 -2.46 -31.07 4.31
C SER A 6 -2.13 -29.62 4.68
N TRP A 7 -0.84 -29.31 4.87
CA TRP A 7 -0.38 -27.95 5.14
C TRP A 7 -0.28 -27.13 3.86
N ILE A 8 0.31 -27.69 2.81
CA ILE A 8 0.37 -27.07 1.47
C ILE A 8 -1.05 -26.78 0.96
N THR A 9 -1.96 -27.75 1.12
CA THR A 9 -3.37 -27.57 0.74
C THR A 9 -4.05 -26.47 1.56
N TYR A 10 -3.80 -26.43 2.87
CA TYR A 10 -4.32 -25.36 3.73
C TYR A 10 -3.81 -23.98 3.31
N LEU A 11 -2.50 -23.81 3.10
CA LEU A 11 -1.90 -22.55 2.66
C LEU A 11 -2.48 -22.10 1.31
N ARG A 12 -2.67 -23.01 0.35
CA ARG A 12 -3.29 -22.68 -0.94
C ARG A 12 -4.72 -22.17 -0.76
N ILE A 13 -5.53 -22.83 0.07
CA ILE A 13 -6.91 -22.40 0.35
C ILE A 13 -6.92 -21.02 1.02
N GLN A 14 -6.04 -20.79 2.00
CA GLN A 14 -5.97 -19.51 2.70
C GLN A 14 -5.50 -18.38 1.76
N ARG A 15 -4.54 -18.65 0.88
CA ARG A 15 -4.10 -17.69 -0.15
C ARG A 15 -5.25 -17.27 -1.06
N GLU A 16 -6.04 -18.21 -1.56
CA GLU A 16 -7.18 -17.89 -2.42
C GLU A 16 -8.22 -17.02 -1.70
N LYS A 17 -8.51 -17.32 -0.42
CA LYS A 17 -9.40 -16.50 0.40
C LYS A 17 -8.84 -15.09 0.64
N PHE A 18 -7.55 -14.99 0.97
CA PHE A 18 -6.84 -13.72 1.17
C PHE A 18 -6.96 -12.83 -0.08
N LEU A 19 -6.60 -13.37 -1.25
CA LEU A 19 -6.61 -12.63 -2.50
C LEU A 19 -8.03 -12.23 -2.91
N ALA A 20 -9.00 -13.13 -2.77
CA ALA A 20 -10.40 -12.83 -3.08
C ALA A 20 -10.95 -11.69 -2.22
N HIS A 21 -10.69 -11.73 -0.90
CA HIS A 21 -11.10 -10.68 0.02
C HIS A 21 -10.44 -9.33 -0.32
N ARG A 22 -9.12 -9.31 -0.52
CA ARG A 22 -8.38 -8.07 -0.86
C ARG A 22 -8.87 -7.42 -2.15
N ARG A 23 -9.10 -8.21 -3.21
CA ARG A 23 -9.67 -7.72 -4.47
C ARG A 23 -11.05 -7.10 -4.27
N GLN A 24 -11.87 -7.73 -3.43
CA GLN A 24 -13.19 -7.20 -3.08
C GLN A 24 -13.08 -5.88 -2.30
N SER A 25 -12.18 -5.79 -1.31
CA SER A 25 -11.96 -4.58 -0.52
C SER A 25 -11.46 -3.40 -1.36
N LEU A 26 -10.57 -3.65 -2.32
CA LEU A 26 -10.05 -2.63 -3.23
C LEU A 26 -11.08 -2.13 -4.25
N GLY A 27 -12.07 -2.96 -4.62
CA GLY A 27 -13.13 -2.58 -5.53
C GLY A 27 -12.61 -2.05 -6.88
N THR A 28 -12.97 -0.81 -7.23
CA THR A 28 -12.58 -0.17 -8.50
C THR A 28 -11.08 0.05 -8.64
N ASP A 29 -10.38 0.27 -7.53
CA ASP A 29 -8.94 0.55 -7.54
C ASP A 29 -8.13 -0.65 -8.00
N TYR A 30 -8.62 -1.87 -7.70
CA TYR A 30 -8.04 -3.11 -8.20
C TYR A 30 -8.10 -3.17 -9.73
N PHE A 31 -9.24 -2.82 -10.32
CA PHE A 31 -9.45 -2.92 -11.76
C PHE A 31 -8.74 -1.82 -12.56
N TYR A 32 -8.41 -0.69 -11.93
CA TYR A 32 -7.63 0.38 -12.55
C TYR A 32 -6.19 -0.06 -12.85
N ASP A 33 -5.57 -0.85 -11.97
CA ASP A 33 -4.22 -1.40 -12.17
C ASP A 33 -4.06 -2.78 -11.51
N THR A 34 -4.65 -3.80 -12.15
CA THR A 34 -4.66 -5.17 -11.64
C THR A 34 -3.25 -5.74 -11.49
N THR A 35 -2.34 -5.40 -12.41
CA THR A 35 -0.98 -5.94 -12.44
C THR A 35 -0.21 -5.48 -11.21
N SER A 36 -0.24 -4.19 -10.90
CA SER A 36 0.46 -3.68 -9.73
C SER A 36 -0.19 -4.17 -8.45
N TRP A 37 -1.53 -4.21 -8.37
CA TRP A 37 -2.18 -4.74 -7.18
C TRP A 37 -1.91 -6.22 -6.96
N ASP A 38 -1.90 -7.06 -7.99
CA ASP A 38 -1.53 -8.47 -7.81
C ASP A 38 -0.11 -8.59 -7.22
N ILE A 39 0.87 -7.79 -7.67
CA ILE A 39 2.22 -7.78 -7.07
C ILE A 39 2.20 -7.41 -5.59
N VAL A 40 1.43 -6.38 -5.22
CA VAL A 40 1.28 -5.96 -3.81
C VAL A 40 0.63 -7.05 -2.98
N LEU A 41 -0.48 -7.61 -3.44
CA LEU A 41 -1.24 -8.62 -2.72
C LEU A 41 -0.45 -9.92 -2.56
N GLU A 42 0.35 -10.32 -3.55
CA GLU A 42 1.28 -11.45 -3.40
C GLU A 42 2.33 -11.17 -2.32
N LYS A 43 2.91 -9.96 -2.30
CA LYS A 43 3.90 -9.57 -1.29
C LYS A 43 3.30 -9.57 0.11
N GLU A 44 2.10 -9.03 0.29
CA GLU A 44 1.37 -9.10 1.55
C GLU A 44 1.08 -10.55 1.97
N TRP A 45 0.66 -11.40 1.02
CA TRP A 45 0.46 -12.81 1.29
C TRP A 45 1.74 -13.50 1.77
N PHE A 46 2.89 -13.23 1.15
CA PHE A 46 4.17 -13.80 1.58
C PHE A 46 4.49 -13.41 3.03
N GLN A 47 4.33 -12.14 3.39
CA GLN A 47 4.54 -11.67 4.77
C GLN A 47 3.56 -12.32 5.74
N HIS A 48 2.29 -12.45 5.35
CA HIS A 48 1.27 -13.10 6.15
C HIS A 48 1.57 -14.59 6.36
N GLN A 49 1.99 -15.29 5.31
CA GLN A 49 2.37 -16.69 5.38
C GLN A 49 3.51 -16.95 6.37
N GLU A 50 4.46 -16.02 6.53
CA GLU A 50 5.55 -16.15 7.52
C GLU A 50 5.05 -16.17 8.97
N THR A 51 3.91 -15.54 9.24
CA THR A 51 3.25 -15.58 10.57
C THR A 51 2.51 -16.89 10.82
N LEU A 52 2.15 -17.61 9.76
CA LEU A 52 1.45 -18.89 9.84
C LEU A 52 2.47 -19.99 10.15
N THR A 53 2.57 -20.36 11.42
CA THR A 53 3.37 -21.54 11.81
C THR A 53 2.62 -22.83 11.50
N PRO A 54 3.30 -23.91 11.08
CA PRO A 54 2.68 -25.23 10.95
C PRO A 54 2.19 -25.68 12.34
N ILE A 55 0.89 -25.56 12.57
CA ILE A 55 0.31 -25.94 13.85
C ILE A 55 0.28 -27.46 13.93
N GLU A 56 0.90 -28.02 14.98
CA GLU A 56 0.96 -29.47 15.22
C GLU A 56 -0.42 -30.09 15.42
N ASP A 57 -1.37 -29.31 15.97
CA ASP A 57 -2.78 -29.65 16.10
C ASP A 57 -3.63 -28.95 15.01
N PRO A 58 -4.20 -29.71 14.05
CA PRO A 58 -5.10 -29.19 13.02
C PRO A 58 -6.33 -28.43 13.56
N SER A 59 -6.72 -28.69 14.81
CA SER A 59 -7.89 -28.08 15.48
C SER A 59 -7.64 -26.63 15.89
N ASN A 60 -6.37 -26.21 15.98
CA ASN A 60 -5.98 -24.85 16.36
C ASN A 60 -5.69 -23.95 15.14
N ARG A 61 -6.01 -24.42 13.93
CA ARG A 61 -5.84 -23.65 12.69
C ARG A 61 -6.74 -22.42 12.73
N PRO A 62 -6.22 -21.21 12.45
CA PRO A 62 -7.08 -20.06 12.21
C PRO A 62 -8.05 -20.39 11.07
N ILE A 63 -9.36 -20.29 11.35
CA ILE A 63 -10.43 -20.68 10.43
C ILE A 63 -10.82 -19.49 9.54
N ASN A 64 -10.77 -18.28 10.11
CA ASN A 64 -11.16 -17.04 9.46
C ASN A 64 -9.91 -16.21 9.18
N ILE A 65 -9.54 -16.13 7.90
CA ILE A 65 -8.48 -15.25 7.46
C ILE A 65 -8.82 -13.79 7.79
N GLU A 66 -10.11 -13.42 7.72
CA GLU A 66 -10.64 -12.08 8.00
C GLU A 66 -10.24 -11.56 9.39
N ASP A 67 -10.19 -12.44 10.39
CA ASP A 67 -9.78 -12.09 11.75
C ASP A 67 -8.27 -11.79 11.86
N LEU A 68 -7.50 -12.16 10.84
CA LEU A 68 -6.05 -11.97 10.74
C LEU A 68 -5.66 -10.93 9.67
N LEU A 69 -6.62 -10.37 8.94
CA LEU A 69 -6.35 -9.37 7.91
C LEU A 69 -6.30 -7.98 8.53
N GLU A 70 -5.14 -7.33 8.44
CA GLU A 70 -5.07 -5.89 8.66
C GLU A 70 -5.78 -5.14 7.53
N PRO A 71 -6.48 -4.02 7.82
CA PRO A 71 -7.08 -3.18 6.78
C PRO A 71 -6.03 -2.71 5.78
N ILE A 72 -6.43 -2.47 4.53
CA ILE A 72 -5.54 -1.91 3.51
C ILE A 72 -5.15 -0.52 3.99
N ALA A 73 -3.84 -0.25 4.08
CA ALA A 73 -3.34 1.05 4.50
C ALA A 73 -3.75 2.11 3.47
N THR A 74 -4.53 3.08 3.91
CA THR A 74 -4.88 4.27 3.12
C THR A 74 -4.02 5.44 3.57
N PRO A 75 -3.54 6.30 2.66
CA PRO A 75 -2.82 7.49 3.06
C PRO A 75 -3.70 8.39 3.93
N GLU A 76 -3.15 8.87 5.03
CA GLU A 76 -3.80 9.91 5.84
C GLU A 76 -3.71 11.23 5.08
N ILE A 77 -4.87 11.78 4.70
CA ILE A 77 -4.95 13.11 4.09
C ILE A 77 -4.91 14.14 5.23
N ILE A 78 -3.84 14.92 5.29
CA ILE A 78 -3.69 16.03 6.24
C ILE A 78 -4.75 17.09 5.95
N GLU A 79 -4.83 17.51 4.69
CA GLU A 79 -5.73 18.57 4.23
C GLU A 79 -5.97 18.47 2.72
N LYS A 80 -7.10 18.98 2.25
CA LYS A 80 -7.37 19.21 0.83
C LYS A 80 -7.20 20.69 0.50
N LEU A 81 -6.29 21.03 -0.39
CA LEU A 81 -5.90 22.41 -0.68
C LEU A 81 -6.20 22.78 -2.13
N GLN A 82 -6.77 23.97 -2.34
CA GLN A 82 -7.00 24.52 -3.67
C GLN A 82 -5.70 25.11 -4.23
N VAL A 83 -5.16 24.51 -5.29
CA VAL A 83 -3.94 24.96 -5.98
C VAL A 83 -4.29 25.31 -7.42
N GLY A 84 -4.44 26.60 -7.71
CA GLY A 84 -4.95 27.05 -9.01
C GLY A 84 -6.39 26.60 -9.22
N GLU A 85 -6.65 25.85 -10.29
CA GLU A 85 -7.97 25.27 -10.60
C GLU A 85 -8.20 23.88 -9.96
N ASP A 86 -7.15 23.24 -9.44
CA ASP A 86 -7.19 21.88 -8.90
C ASP A 86 -7.34 21.84 -7.37
N ILE A 87 -7.96 20.79 -6.86
CA ILE A 87 -7.98 20.44 -5.42
C ILE A 87 -7.00 19.29 -5.23
N LEU A 88 -5.94 19.52 -4.45
CA LEU A 88 -4.89 18.55 -4.19
C LEU A 88 -4.91 18.09 -2.75
N ASP A 89 -4.61 16.81 -2.53
CA ASP A 89 -4.49 16.23 -1.21
C ASP A 89 -3.05 16.40 -0.68
N LEU A 90 -2.95 16.81 0.58
CA LEU A 90 -1.68 16.96 1.31
C LEU A 90 -1.42 15.74 2.16
N TYR A 91 -0.22 15.16 2.01
CA TYR A 91 0.23 13.97 2.74
C TYR A 91 1.49 14.23 3.55
N TYR A 92 1.68 13.46 4.63
CA TYR A 92 2.98 13.39 5.29
C TYR A 92 3.98 12.66 4.39
N PHE A 93 5.23 13.13 4.37
CA PHE A 93 6.30 12.46 3.63
C PHE A 93 6.47 10.99 4.04
N GLU A 94 6.35 10.70 5.34
CA GLU A 94 6.46 9.35 5.88
C GLU A 94 5.36 8.42 5.34
N ASP A 95 4.13 8.89 5.20
CA ASP A 95 3.02 8.11 4.63
C ASP A 95 3.22 7.87 3.14
N PHE A 96 3.61 8.90 2.39
CA PHE A 96 4.02 8.73 1.00
C PHE A 96 5.10 7.65 0.90
N GLN A 97 6.16 7.74 1.70
CA GLN A 97 7.28 6.81 1.64
C GLN A 97 6.84 5.38 1.99
N MET A 98 6.02 5.21 3.04
CA MET A 98 5.49 3.92 3.45
C MET A 98 4.66 3.27 2.33
N LEU A 99 3.71 4.02 1.77
CA LEU A 99 2.76 3.52 0.77
C LEU A 99 3.41 3.33 -0.60
N ALA A 100 4.36 4.19 -0.97
CA ALA A 100 5.14 4.05 -2.20
C ALA A 100 6.06 2.81 -2.15
N ASN A 101 6.69 2.53 -1.01
CA ASN A 101 7.45 1.29 -0.79
C ASN A 101 6.57 0.02 -0.90
N GLN A 102 5.29 0.15 -0.56
CA GLN A 102 4.30 -0.91 -0.68
C GLN A 102 3.67 -0.98 -2.08
N GLY A 103 3.90 0.01 -2.95
CA GLY A 103 3.30 0.06 -4.29
C GLY A 103 1.82 0.46 -4.29
N ILE A 104 1.33 1.07 -3.20
CA ILE A 104 -0.09 1.41 -3.00
C ILE A 104 -0.37 2.91 -2.94
N PHE A 105 0.66 3.75 -3.09
CA PHE A 105 0.46 5.18 -3.29
C PHE A 105 0.10 5.48 -4.75
N ARG A 106 -1.10 6.04 -5.00
CA ARG A 106 -1.70 6.15 -6.35
C ARG A 106 -2.05 7.57 -6.79
N GLU A 107 -1.71 8.57 -5.99
CA GLU A 107 -2.05 9.96 -6.32
C GLU A 107 -1.24 10.46 -7.50
N SER A 108 -1.96 10.97 -8.51
CA SER A 108 -1.32 11.49 -9.72
C SER A 108 -0.71 12.88 -9.51
N HIS A 109 -1.37 13.68 -8.67
CA HIS A 109 -1.01 15.05 -8.32
C HIS A 109 -1.32 15.28 -6.85
N PHE A 110 -0.33 15.68 -6.07
CA PHE A 110 -0.48 15.81 -4.63
C PHE A 110 0.53 16.79 -4.05
N LEU A 111 0.29 17.15 -2.79
CA LEU A 111 1.21 17.92 -1.97
C LEU A 111 1.86 17.00 -0.93
N ILE A 112 3.13 17.25 -0.64
CA ILE A 112 3.84 16.61 0.48
C ILE A 112 4.27 17.66 1.49
N ASP A 113 4.01 17.38 2.77
CA ASP A 113 4.70 18.01 3.87
C ASP A 113 6.03 17.29 4.11
N LYS A 114 7.14 17.96 3.78
CA LYS A 114 8.51 17.46 3.99
C LYS A 114 8.93 17.45 5.46
N GLY A 115 8.16 18.07 6.35
CA GLY A 115 8.47 18.21 7.77
C GLY A 115 9.89 18.73 8.02
N ARG A 116 10.68 17.98 8.81
CA ARG A 116 12.09 18.30 9.11
C ARG A 116 13.08 17.73 8.09
N LYS A 117 12.62 17.07 7.03
CA LYS A 117 13.50 16.46 6.02
C LYS A 117 14.16 17.55 5.18
N TRP A 118 15.32 17.22 4.63
CA TRP A 118 16.01 18.09 3.70
C TRP A 118 15.27 18.06 2.37
N GLU A 119 14.80 19.22 1.91
CA GLU A 119 14.06 19.44 0.66
C GLU A 119 14.64 18.64 -0.52
N LYS A 120 15.93 18.86 -0.81
CA LYS A 120 16.61 18.14 -1.90
C LYS A 120 16.48 16.62 -1.80
N LYS A 121 16.56 16.05 -0.58
CA LYS A 121 16.42 14.61 -0.37
C LYS A 121 14.97 14.14 -0.51
N ALA A 122 14.00 14.94 -0.06
CA ALA A 122 12.58 14.62 -0.21
C ALA A 122 12.22 14.54 -1.70
N ILE A 123 12.59 15.58 -2.47
CA ILE A 123 12.41 15.63 -3.92
C ILE A 123 13.10 14.44 -4.62
N GLU A 124 14.36 14.17 -4.28
CA GLU A 124 15.11 13.03 -4.84
C GLU A 124 14.40 11.71 -4.60
N LEU A 125 13.91 11.46 -3.39
CA LEU A 125 13.22 10.22 -3.02
C LEU A 125 11.88 10.09 -3.76
N VAL A 126 11.05 11.14 -3.75
CA VAL A 126 9.75 11.12 -4.45
C VAL A 126 9.96 10.94 -5.96
N THR A 127 11.02 11.53 -6.52
CA THR A 127 11.40 11.35 -7.93
C THR A 127 11.81 9.92 -8.26
N GLN A 128 12.43 9.18 -7.33
CA GLN A 128 12.77 7.77 -7.53
C GLN A 128 11.53 6.89 -7.72
N TYR A 129 10.37 7.31 -7.20
CA TYR A 129 9.09 6.64 -7.39
C TYR A 129 8.34 7.06 -8.66
N GLY A 130 8.96 7.81 -9.56
CA GLY A 130 8.39 8.16 -10.87
C GLY A 130 7.65 9.50 -10.92
N TYR A 131 7.70 10.28 -9.84
CA TYR A 131 7.10 11.61 -9.78
C TYR A 131 8.08 12.70 -10.23
N GLN A 132 7.54 13.85 -10.59
CA GLN A 132 8.26 15.06 -10.93
C GLN A 132 7.86 16.15 -9.93
N HIS A 133 8.86 16.88 -9.43
CA HIS A 133 8.64 18.09 -8.66
C HIS A 133 8.30 19.24 -9.60
N ILE A 134 7.13 19.85 -9.37
CA ILE A 134 6.57 20.91 -10.22
C ILE A 134 6.74 22.28 -9.56
N GLY A 135 6.72 22.37 -8.23
CA GLY A 135 6.93 23.65 -7.53
C GLY A 135 6.62 23.57 -6.04
N TYR A 136 6.44 24.72 -5.41
CA TYR A 136 6.11 24.82 -3.99
C TYR A 136 4.74 25.49 -3.82
N TYR A 137 3.97 25.06 -2.84
CA TYR A 137 2.70 25.66 -2.45
C TYR A 137 2.83 26.21 -1.01
N GLN A 138 3.01 27.54 -0.88
CA GLN A 138 3.43 28.20 0.38
C GLN A 138 4.83 27.76 0.87
N GLU A 139 5.42 28.47 1.85
CA GLU A 139 6.82 28.31 2.28
C GLU A 139 7.18 26.90 2.82
N TYR A 140 6.20 26.00 2.97
CA TYR A 140 6.39 24.68 3.58
C TYR A 140 5.86 23.47 2.77
N LEU A 141 5.17 23.64 1.64
CA LEU A 141 4.59 22.51 0.88
C LEU A 141 5.21 22.38 -0.51
N GLU A 142 5.42 21.14 -0.97
CA GLU A 142 5.95 20.81 -2.31
C GLU A 142 4.85 20.22 -3.20
N PHE A 143 4.84 20.59 -4.48
CA PHE A 143 3.88 20.14 -5.51
C PHE A 143 4.53 19.10 -6.42
N MET A 144 3.91 17.91 -6.50
CA MET A 144 4.42 16.75 -7.24
C MET A 144 3.39 16.23 -8.26
N ALA A 145 3.86 15.78 -9.44
CA ALA A 145 3.04 15.20 -10.50
C ALA A 145 3.71 13.97 -11.14
N VAL A 146 2.94 12.98 -11.61
CA VAL A 146 3.49 11.82 -12.35
C VAL A 146 4.16 12.27 -13.65
N ARG A 147 5.33 11.71 -13.99
CA ARG A 147 5.98 11.96 -15.29
C ARG A 147 5.14 11.37 -16.42
N GLN A 148 4.71 12.23 -17.35
CA GLN A 148 4.06 11.83 -18.60
C GLN A 148 5.02 11.05 -19.51
#